data_AF-A0A914YYH3-F1
#
_entry.id   AF-A0A914YYH3-F1
#
_cell.length_a   1.000
_cell.length_b   1.000
_cell.length_c   1.000
_cell.angle_alpha   90.00
_cell.angle_beta   90.00
_cell.angle_gamma   90.00
#
_symmetry.space_group_name_H-M   'P 1'
#
loop_
_entity.id
_entity.type
_entity.pdbx_description
1 polymer ?
#
loop_
_entity_poly.entity_id
_entity_poly.type
_entity_poly.pdbx_seq_one_letter_code
_entity_poly.pdbx_strand_id
1 'polypeptide(L)'
;MNEISLNGWVFKYTNFIYGYQERYFKIENGSIFYYLSKDNIKDGCRKYRQLNNFAIEVDENDPCRLDIVFTDDRWCLRFKSVEEMIVFKNALRSFLPMPHSPVPSRDSSIDMHKLAIMSQNMDAQFENISSFLDIFLGNSREPINLSIIEQTVDCSRQLESNLRHLRAMLRLHQVKESMFSDEEWHDADDGDIQLDKQMIDKFQQDFTPVSKNMNHASETLVVNEHPLYSEIRNVTSEQIRYAKAGVDEGTWELFCQDGAMKMYKREMESDDGCMIDPLKSIHSVEGISAKEYITCFFKAEFKPEWDDTLVKLNVVETLDPTTLVIHQLHKKVWPAAQRESLFWSHLEEISDQKEEDAFDAWIVCNHNIDRDDVPLTNSSCVRVGLKIAMLCQTIIKPNAKSKTHDQLTRNDISVRIFYVASVHPGGWLPSAALRQVYKKEYPKFLRRFSAYVEDKVKSRPLDL
;
A
#
# COMPACT_ATOMS: atom_id res chain seq x y z
N MET A 1 -15.28 10.57 47.19
CA MET A 1 -15.88 11.12 45.95
C MET A 1 -16.39 9.94 45.16
N ASN A 2 -17.66 9.93 44.76
CA ASN A 2 -18.24 8.81 44.02
C ASN A 2 -17.42 8.62 42.73
N GLU A 3 -16.90 7.40 42.55
CA GLU A 3 -16.16 7.00 41.37
C GLU A 3 -17.15 7.02 40.18
N ILE A 4 -16.96 7.97 39.27
CA ILE A 4 -17.87 8.14 38.12
C ILE A 4 -17.60 6.99 37.17
N SER A 5 -18.52 6.02 37.17
CA SER A 5 -18.52 4.87 36.26
C SER A 5 -19.71 4.99 35.31
N LEU A 6 -19.44 5.09 34.02
CA LEU A 6 -20.46 5.13 32.96
C LEU A 6 -20.10 4.09 31.90
N ASN A 7 -21.07 3.33 31.43
CA ASN A 7 -20.86 2.41 30.32
C ASN A 7 -22.08 2.36 29.40
N GLY A 8 -21.86 2.11 28.11
CA GLY A 8 -22.93 2.09 27.13
C GLY A 8 -22.45 1.92 25.70
N TRP A 9 -23.39 1.64 24.81
CA TRP A 9 -23.12 1.55 23.37
C TRP A 9 -23.16 2.94 22.75
N VAL A 10 -22.13 3.28 22.00
CA VAL A 10 -22.01 4.56 21.31
C VAL A 10 -21.50 4.28 19.89
N PHE A 11 -22.04 4.98 18.91
CA PHE A 11 -21.51 4.90 17.56
C PHE A 11 -20.25 5.75 17.47
N LYS A 12 -19.10 5.11 17.30
CA LYS A 12 -17.83 5.78 17.08
C LYS A 12 -17.54 5.82 15.57
N TYR A 13 -17.19 6.99 15.06
CA TYR A 13 -16.68 7.08 13.69
C TYR A 13 -15.32 6.36 13.61
N THR A 14 -15.21 5.39 12.70
CA THR A 14 -14.00 4.60 12.51
C THR A 14 -13.20 5.05 11.30
N ASN A 15 -13.84 5.17 10.13
CA ASN A 15 -13.23 5.67 8.89
C ASN A 15 -14.31 5.89 7.82
N PHE A 16 -13.90 6.39 6.65
CA PHE A 16 -14.81 6.69 5.53
C PHE A 16 -15.54 5.47 4.95
N ILE A 17 -14.98 4.26 5.09
CA ILE A 17 -15.55 3.04 4.51
C ILE A 17 -16.66 2.48 5.40
N TYR A 18 -16.39 2.39 6.70
CA TYR A 18 -17.33 1.81 7.67
C TYR A 18 -18.17 2.88 8.39
N GLY A 19 -17.81 4.15 8.26
CA GLY A 19 -18.49 5.27 8.91
C GLY A 19 -18.55 5.11 10.42
N TYR A 20 -19.75 5.31 10.97
CA TYR A 20 -20.04 5.13 12.38
C TYR A 20 -20.29 3.65 12.70
N GLN A 21 -19.57 3.12 13.68
CA GLN A 21 -19.68 1.74 14.11
C GLN A 21 -20.02 1.68 15.60
N GLU A 22 -20.91 0.77 15.98
CA GLU A 22 -21.31 0.61 17.38
C GLU A 22 -20.12 0.06 18.19
N ARG A 23 -19.79 0.74 19.29
CA ARG A 23 -18.71 0.36 20.21
C ARG A 23 -19.20 0.47 21.63
N TYR A 24 -18.71 -0.41 22.50
CA TYR A 24 -19.05 -0.36 23.91
C TYR A 24 -18.03 0.52 24.64
N PHE A 25 -18.47 1.65 25.18
CA PHE A 25 -17.63 2.56 25.93
C PHE A 25 -17.76 2.30 27.43
N LYS A 26 -16.66 2.49 28.15
CA LYS A 26 -16.62 2.49 29.62
C LYS A 26 -15.77 3.68 30.09
N ILE A 27 -16.29 4.48 31.01
CA ILE A 27 -15.55 5.48 31.76
C ILE A 27 -15.42 4.94 33.16
N GLU A 28 -14.19 4.85 33.68
CA GLU A 28 -13.90 4.36 35.02
C GLU A 28 -12.52 4.89 35.45
N ASN A 29 -12.36 5.23 36.72
CA ASN A 29 -11.07 5.64 37.32
C ASN A 29 -10.36 6.79 36.59
N GLY A 30 -11.12 7.77 36.06
CA GLY A 30 -10.54 8.90 35.32
C GLY A 30 -10.04 8.55 33.92
N SER A 31 -10.39 7.37 33.41
CA SER A 31 -10.06 6.92 32.06
C SER A 31 -11.32 6.59 31.27
N ILE A 32 -11.25 6.76 29.96
CA ILE A 32 -12.25 6.29 29.00
C ILE A 32 -11.67 5.16 28.15
N PHE A 33 -12.46 4.11 27.98
CA PHE A 33 -12.14 2.89 27.25
C PHE A 33 -13.22 2.65 26.21
N TYR A 34 -12.86 2.04 25.07
CA TYR A 34 -13.86 1.43 24.21
C TYR A 34 -13.45 0.04 23.73
N TYR A 35 -14.47 -0.79 23.49
CA TYR A 35 -14.36 -2.18 23.11
C TYR A 35 -15.17 -2.44 21.83
N LEU A 36 -14.78 -3.49 21.10
CA LEU A 36 -15.51 -3.95 19.90
C LEU A 36 -16.94 -4.39 20.25
N SER A 37 -17.09 -5.11 21.36
CA SER A 37 -18.39 -5.54 21.88
C SER A 37 -18.36 -5.67 23.41
N LYS A 38 -19.53 -5.71 24.05
CA LYS A 38 -19.65 -5.92 25.51
C LYS A 38 -19.11 -7.29 25.96
N ASP A 39 -19.13 -8.29 25.09
CA ASP A 39 -18.68 -9.66 25.38
C ASP A 39 -17.15 -9.83 25.26
N ASN A 40 -16.47 -8.91 24.55
CA ASN A 40 -15.01 -8.91 24.34
C ASN A 40 -14.21 -8.13 25.40
N ILE A 41 -14.77 -7.84 26.58
CA ILE A 41 -14.00 -7.22 27.68
C ILE A 41 -12.81 -8.12 28.09
N LYS A 42 -12.90 -9.44 27.87
CA LYS A 42 -11.84 -10.41 28.15
C LYS A 42 -10.70 -10.41 27.12
N ASP A 43 -10.93 -9.92 25.90
CA ASP A 43 -9.97 -9.92 24.79
C ASP A 43 -9.12 -8.65 24.71
N GLY A 44 -9.36 -7.70 25.62
CA GLY A 44 -8.58 -6.47 25.75
C GLY A 44 -9.29 -5.22 25.23
N CYS A 45 -8.96 -4.08 25.84
CA CYS A 45 -9.43 -2.77 25.42
C CYS A 45 -8.86 -2.41 24.05
N ARG A 46 -9.70 -1.88 23.14
CA ARG A 46 -9.20 -1.43 21.82
C ARG A 46 -8.39 -0.16 21.91
N LYS A 47 -8.84 0.80 22.71
CA LYS A 47 -8.09 2.02 23.01
C LYS A 47 -8.59 2.62 24.31
N TYR A 48 -7.65 3.11 25.12
CA TYR A 48 -7.98 3.89 26.31
C TYR A 48 -7.26 5.24 26.30
N ARG A 49 -7.85 6.20 27.02
CA ARG A 49 -7.30 7.54 27.23
C ARG A 49 -7.58 8.02 28.65
N GLN A 50 -6.64 8.76 29.21
CA GLN A 50 -6.82 9.47 30.48
C GLN A 50 -7.64 10.74 30.25
N LEU A 51 -8.59 11.02 31.13
CA LEU A 51 -9.47 12.19 31.07
C LEU A 51 -8.86 13.37 31.84
N ASN A 52 -7.64 13.77 31.47
CA ASN A 52 -6.91 14.86 32.13
C ASN A 52 -6.65 16.07 31.21
N ASN A 53 -6.49 15.84 29.90
CA ASN A 53 -6.25 16.89 28.92
C ASN A 53 -7.06 16.65 27.63
N PHE A 54 -8.33 17.00 27.70
CA PHE A 54 -9.26 16.84 26.58
C PHE A 54 -10.27 17.99 26.55
N ALA A 55 -10.87 18.21 25.39
CA ALA A 55 -11.99 19.10 25.18
C ALA A 55 -13.21 18.30 24.69
N ILE A 56 -14.39 18.87 24.93
CA ILE A 56 -15.65 18.30 24.46
C ILE A 56 -16.26 19.30 23.50
N GLU A 57 -16.41 18.91 22.25
CA GLU A 57 -17.09 19.68 21.21
C GLU A 57 -18.45 19.04 20.93
N VAL A 58 -19.50 19.85 20.85
CA VAL A 58 -20.84 19.38 20.48
C VAL A 58 -21.18 20.01 19.14
N ASP A 59 -21.75 19.21 18.26
CA ASP A 59 -22.15 19.66 16.94
C ASP A 59 -23.43 20.51 17.06
N GLU A 60 -23.42 21.71 16.48
CA GLU A 60 -24.58 22.62 16.53
C GLU A 60 -25.73 22.16 15.62
N ASN A 61 -25.44 21.31 14.63
CA ASN A 61 -26.40 20.82 13.64
C ASN A 61 -26.82 19.36 13.87
N ASP A 62 -26.03 18.58 14.63
CA ASP A 62 -26.40 17.23 15.08
C ASP A 62 -26.40 17.14 16.62
N PRO A 63 -27.58 17.27 17.28
CA PRO A 63 -27.68 17.27 18.74
C PRO A 63 -27.37 15.90 19.37
N CYS A 64 -27.24 14.84 18.57
CA CYS A 64 -26.83 13.51 19.04
C CYS A 64 -25.33 13.28 18.87
N ARG A 65 -24.56 14.27 18.40
CA ARG A 65 -23.11 14.15 18.17
C ARG A 65 -22.29 14.89 19.23
N LEU A 66 -21.22 14.24 19.66
CA LEU A 66 -20.23 14.78 20.57
C LEU A 66 -18.84 14.28 20.18
N ASP A 67 -17.89 15.19 20.07
CA ASP A 67 -16.50 14.88 19.76
C ASP A 67 -15.66 15.06 21.03
N ILE A 68 -14.87 14.05 21.38
CA ILE A 68 -13.85 14.13 22.42
C ILE A 68 -12.52 14.45 21.76
N VAL A 69 -11.92 15.58 22.10
CA VAL A 69 -10.70 16.08 21.46
C VAL A 69 -9.56 16.02 22.47
N PHE A 70 -8.63 15.11 22.28
CA PHE A 70 -7.36 15.06 22.98
C PHE A 70 -6.33 15.90 22.22
N THR A 71 -5.14 16.09 22.80
CA THR A 71 -4.04 16.82 22.15
C THR A 71 -3.58 16.20 20.84
N ASP A 72 -3.69 14.88 20.73
CA ASP A 72 -3.14 14.02 19.66
C ASP A 72 -4.22 13.22 18.92
N ASP A 73 -5.48 13.25 19.38
CA ASP A 73 -6.52 12.33 18.91
C ASP A 73 -7.92 12.95 19.00
N ARG A 74 -8.84 12.51 18.14
CA ARG A 74 -10.24 12.95 18.16
C ARG A 74 -11.17 11.75 18.02
N TRP A 75 -12.09 11.60 18.97
CA TRP A 75 -13.12 10.58 18.93
C TRP A 75 -14.47 11.22 18.62
N CYS A 76 -14.93 11.05 17.38
CA CYS A 76 -16.26 11.50 16.96
C CYS A 76 -17.30 10.46 17.34
N LEU A 77 -18.24 10.84 18.21
CA LEU A 77 -19.23 9.96 18.79
C LEU A 77 -20.64 10.41 18.41
N ARG A 78 -21.51 9.45 18.14
CA ARG A 78 -22.93 9.66 17.92
C ARG A 78 -23.75 8.74 18.81
N PHE A 79 -24.76 9.31 19.45
CA PHE A 79 -25.63 8.63 20.43
C PHE A 79 -26.98 8.31 19.82
N LYS A 80 -27.70 7.34 20.39
CA LYS A 80 -29.05 6.97 19.90
C LYS A 80 -30.07 8.04 20.24
N SER A 81 -29.82 8.85 21.27
CA SER A 81 -30.66 9.94 21.72
C SER A 81 -29.83 11.11 22.26
N VAL A 82 -30.44 12.29 22.28
CA VAL A 82 -29.85 13.50 22.86
C VAL A 82 -29.67 13.33 24.37
N GLU A 83 -30.60 12.63 25.02
CA GLU A 83 -30.54 12.29 26.43
C GLU A 83 -29.30 11.44 26.76
N GLU A 84 -29.01 10.41 25.97
CA GLU A 84 -27.80 9.59 26.11
C GLU A 84 -26.52 10.42 25.91
N MET A 85 -26.50 11.28 24.89
CA MET A 85 -25.39 12.20 24.65
C MET A 85 -25.17 13.13 25.85
N ILE A 86 -26.22 13.72 26.40
CA ILE A 86 -26.15 14.63 27.56
C ILE A 86 -25.62 13.90 28.80
N VAL A 87 -26.09 12.68 29.07
CA VAL A 87 -25.59 11.85 30.18
C VAL A 87 -24.09 11.58 30.01
N PHE A 88 -23.66 11.20 28.81
CA PHE A 88 -22.25 10.92 28.51
C PHE A 88 -21.38 12.18 28.60
N LYS A 89 -21.87 13.30 28.06
CA LYS A 89 -21.23 14.61 28.11
C LYS A 89 -21.02 15.09 29.55
N ASN A 90 -22.02 14.92 30.41
CA ASN A 90 -21.92 15.35 31.80
C ASN A 90 -20.93 14.48 32.59
N ALA A 91 -20.89 13.17 32.32
CA ALA A 91 -19.89 12.27 32.89
C ALA A 91 -18.46 12.62 32.43
N LEU A 92 -18.27 13.10 31.20
CA LEU A 92 -16.97 13.60 30.76
C LEU A 92 -16.63 14.95 31.43
N ARG A 93 -17.57 15.89 31.48
CA ARG A 93 -17.35 17.24 32.04
C ARG A 93 -16.93 17.23 33.50
N SER A 94 -17.31 16.24 34.30
CA SER A 94 -16.85 16.12 35.68
C SER A 94 -15.35 15.91 35.84
N PHE A 95 -14.64 15.57 34.75
CA PHE A 95 -13.18 15.44 34.74
C PHE A 95 -12.46 16.70 34.22
N LEU A 96 -13.20 17.73 33.76
CA LEU A 96 -12.61 19.01 33.33
C LEU A 96 -12.49 19.99 34.52
N PRO A 97 -11.39 20.77 34.58
CA PRO A 97 -11.23 21.79 35.62
C PRO A 97 -12.31 22.87 35.49
N MET A 98 -12.83 23.34 36.62
CA MET A 98 -13.84 24.41 36.65
C MET A 98 -13.27 25.72 36.08
N PRO A 99 -14.05 26.48 35.29
CA PRO A 99 -13.53 27.63 34.57
C PRO A 99 -13.32 28.84 35.49
N HIS A 100 -12.13 28.96 36.08
CA HIS A 100 -11.65 30.24 36.63
C HIS A 100 -10.16 30.47 36.32
N SER A 101 -9.94 31.46 35.44
CA SER A 101 -8.74 32.30 35.19
C SER A 101 -7.87 32.02 33.92
N PRO A 102 -7.27 33.09 33.34
CA PRO A 102 -7.12 33.26 31.88
C PRO A 102 -5.73 32.95 31.29
N VAL A 103 -5.70 32.73 29.96
CA VAL A 103 -4.57 32.26 29.13
C VAL A 103 -3.85 33.43 28.42
N PRO A 104 -2.51 33.42 28.23
CA PRO A 104 -1.80 34.39 27.38
C PRO A 104 -1.45 33.88 25.96
N SER A 105 -1.41 34.82 25.01
CA SER A 105 -1.28 34.75 23.54
C SER A 105 0.16 34.75 22.98
N ARG A 106 0.39 34.26 21.73
CA ARG A 106 1.64 34.48 20.93
C ARG A 106 1.43 34.59 19.40
N ASP A 107 2.39 35.26 18.75
CA ASP A 107 2.32 36.05 17.48
C ASP A 107 3.23 35.51 16.34
N SER A 108 3.17 36.13 15.14
CA SER A 108 3.32 35.53 13.78
C SER A 108 4.25 36.27 12.77
N SER A 109 4.83 35.57 11.77
CA SER A 109 5.35 36.10 10.47
C SER A 109 5.66 35.01 9.40
N ILE A 110 5.30 35.22 8.10
CA ILE A 110 5.11 34.21 7.01
C ILE A 110 6.05 34.39 5.80
N ASP A 111 6.40 33.29 5.09
CA ASP A 111 7.12 33.22 3.80
C ASP A 111 6.16 33.06 2.60
N MET A 112 6.33 33.92 1.60
CA MET A 112 5.46 34.14 0.44
C MET A 112 5.61 33.11 -0.69
N HIS A 113 6.69 32.32 -0.74
CA HIS A 113 6.95 31.44 -1.90
C HIS A 113 6.07 30.17 -1.91
N LYS A 114 5.80 29.60 -0.74
CA LYS A 114 4.93 28.41 -0.59
C LYS A 114 3.45 28.69 -0.88
N LEU A 115 2.99 29.93 -0.63
CA LEU A 115 1.62 30.35 -0.91
C LEU A 115 1.34 30.49 -2.41
N ALA A 116 2.33 30.89 -3.21
CA ALA A 116 2.18 31.02 -4.65
C ALA A 116 1.97 29.66 -5.34
N ILE A 117 2.68 28.63 -4.89
CA ILE A 117 2.59 27.26 -5.43
C ILE A 117 1.25 26.61 -5.06
N MET A 118 0.76 26.84 -3.85
CA MET A 118 -0.57 26.35 -3.42
C MET A 118 -1.72 27.05 -4.12
N SER A 119 -1.60 28.35 -4.42
CA SER A 119 -2.58 29.10 -5.20
C SER A 119 -2.74 28.53 -6.61
N GLN A 120 -1.62 28.22 -7.30
CA GLN A 120 -1.64 27.69 -8.66
C GLN A 120 -2.29 26.30 -8.75
N ASN A 121 -2.20 25.50 -7.70
CA ASN A 121 -2.78 24.16 -7.66
C ASN A 121 -4.28 24.13 -7.29
N MET A 122 -4.82 25.20 -6.68
CA MET A 122 -6.25 25.29 -6.38
C MET A 122 -7.09 25.54 -7.64
N ASP A 123 -6.61 26.36 -8.58
CA ASP A 123 -7.35 26.67 -9.81
C ASP A 123 -7.58 25.40 -10.66
N ALA A 124 -6.56 24.53 -10.74
CA ALA A 124 -6.67 23.23 -11.42
C ALA A 124 -7.62 22.24 -10.73
N GLN A 125 -7.78 22.32 -9.41
CA GLN A 125 -8.73 21.48 -8.67
C GLN A 125 -10.18 21.99 -8.83
N PHE A 126 -10.39 23.30 -8.97
CA PHE A 126 -11.70 23.87 -9.26
C PHE A 126 -12.16 23.61 -10.69
N GLU A 127 -11.27 23.65 -11.69
CA GLU A 127 -11.64 23.27 -13.07
C GLU A 127 -12.03 21.80 -13.19
N ASN A 128 -11.37 20.89 -12.46
CA ASN A 128 -11.74 19.48 -12.42
C ASN A 128 -13.13 19.24 -11.80
N ILE A 129 -13.49 19.99 -10.76
CA ILE A 129 -14.83 19.93 -10.16
C ILE A 129 -15.88 20.52 -11.12
N SER A 130 -15.56 21.61 -11.82
CA SER A 130 -16.47 22.22 -12.81
C SER A 130 -16.73 21.29 -14.00
N SER A 131 -15.69 20.67 -14.54
CA SER A 131 -15.78 19.65 -15.60
C SER A 131 -16.64 18.46 -15.18
N PHE A 132 -16.49 18.00 -13.94
CA PHE A 132 -17.30 16.90 -13.39
C PHE A 132 -18.78 17.29 -13.25
N LEU A 133 -19.07 18.53 -12.86
CA LEU A 133 -20.43 19.07 -12.76
C LEU A 133 -21.07 19.27 -14.15
N ASP A 134 -20.32 19.71 -15.16
CA ASP A 134 -20.81 19.85 -16.54
C ASP A 134 -21.17 18.50 -17.17
N ILE A 135 -20.38 17.44 -16.89
CA ILE A 135 -20.68 16.06 -17.31
C ILE A 135 -21.93 15.53 -16.60
N PHE A 136 -22.09 15.85 -15.32
CA PHE A 136 -23.22 15.40 -14.50
C PHE A 136 -24.54 16.11 -14.89
N LEU A 137 -24.47 17.40 -15.26
CA LEU A 137 -25.62 18.17 -15.71
C LEU A 137 -25.99 17.88 -17.19
N GLY A 138 -25.04 17.43 -18.01
CA GLY A 138 -25.25 17.11 -19.43
C GLY A 138 -26.09 15.86 -19.74
N ASN A 139 -26.29 14.96 -18.77
CA ASN A 139 -26.94 13.65 -18.98
C ASN A 139 -28.18 13.38 -18.10
N SER A 140 -28.93 14.42 -17.72
CA SER A 140 -30.16 14.25 -16.94
C SER A 140 -31.35 13.78 -17.81
N ARG A 141 -31.56 12.47 -17.92
CA ARG A 141 -32.90 11.88 -18.21
C ARG A 141 -33.48 11.04 -17.07
N GLU A 142 -32.80 10.93 -15.93
CA GLU A 142 -33.34 10.24 -14.75
C GLU A 142 -33.52 11.21 -13.56
N PRO A 143 -34.58 11.02 -12.75
CA PRO A 143 -34.85 11.91 -11.62
C PRO A 143 -33.74 11.83 -10.59
N ILE A 144 -33.24 13.01 -10.20
CA ILE A 144 -32.07 13.18 -9.34
C ILE A 144 -32.36 12.61 -7.94
N ASN A 145 -31.47 11.75 -7.46
CA ASN A 145 -31.57 11.17 -6.12
C ASN A 145 -31.22 12.23 -5.06
N LEU A 146 -32.25 12.68 -4.33
CA LEU A 146 -32.16 13.67 -3.25
C LEU A 146 -31.14 13.29 -2.16
N SER A 147 -30.90 12.00 -1.91
CA SER A 147 -29.91 11.57 -0.90
C SER A 147 -28.46 11.87 -1.33
N ILE A 148 -28.19 11.92 -2.64
CA ILE A 148 -26.87 12.26 -3.19
C ILE A 148 -26.67 13.77 -3.11
N ILE A 149 -27.72 14.56 -3.35
CA ILE A 149 -27.71 16.02 -3.15
C ILE A 149 -27.47 16.34 -1.68
N GLU A 150 -28.20 15.71 -0.75
CA GLU A 150 -28.01 15.91 0.70
C GLU A 150 -26.60 15.53 1.15
N GLN A 151 -26.07 14.39 0.68
CA GLN A 151 -24.67 14.00 0.95
C GLN A 151 -23.66 14.99 0.37
N THR A 152 -23.93 15.59 -0.79
CA THR A 152 -23.05 16.57 -1.43
C THR A 152 -23.11 17.92 -0.72
N VAL A 153 -24.30 18.36 -0.30
CA VAL A 153 -24.50 19.58 0.50
C VAL A 153 -23.83 19.45 1.88
N ASP A 154 -23.92 18.30 2.52
CA ASP A 154 -23.24 18.03 3.79
C ASP A 154 -21.72 17.95 3.61
N CYS A 155 -21.25 17.40 2.48
CA CYS A 155 -19.83 17.41 2.10
C CYS A 155 -19.32 18.84 1.89
N SER A 156 -20.09 19.71 1.21
CA SER A 156 -19.76 21.13 1.01
C SER A 156 -19.73 21.90 2.33
N ARG A 157 -20.68 21.66 3.25
CA ARG A 157 -20.69 22.25 4.60
C ARG A 157 -19.51 21.79 5.45
N GLN A 158 -19.12 20.52 5.33
CA GLN A 158 -17.95 19.95 6.01
C GLN A 158 -16.65 20.54 5.45
N LEU A 159 -16.54 20.74 4.14
CA LEU A 159 -15.38 21.39 3.50
C LEU A 159 -15.25 22.86 3.94
N GLU A 160 -16.37 23.58 4.02
CA GLU A 160 -16.42 24.97 4.52
C GLU A 160 -16.06 25.07 6.02
N SER A 161 -16.46 24.08 6.81
CA SER A 161 -16.08 23.97 8.22
C SER A 161 -14.58 23.69 8.39
N ASN A 162 -14.04 22.76 7.59
CA ASN A 162 -12.62 22.43 7.57
C ASN A 162 -11.76 23.63 7.11
N LEU A 163 -12.22 24.41 6.12
CA LEU A 163 -11.55 25.64 5.67
C LEU A 163 -11.57 26.75 6.73
N ARG A 164 -12.67 26.89 7.48
CA ARG A 164 -12.74 27.80 8.64
C ARG A 164 -11.79 27.36 9.75
N HIS A 165 -11.68 26.06 10.00
CA HIS A 165 -10.77 25.46 10.98
C HIS A 165 -9.30 25.65 10.55
N LEU A 166 -8.97 25.47 9.27
CA LEU A 166 -7.63 25.74 8.73
C LEU A 166 -7.26 27.22 8.86
N ARG A 167 -8.21 28.12 8.60
CA ARG A 167 -8.06 29.59 8.73
C ARG A 167 -7.86 30.04 10.19
N ALA A 168 -8.39 29.27 11.15
CA ALA A 168 -8.17 29.48 12.58
C ALA A 168 -6.83 28.88 13.06
N MET A 169 -6.46 27.69 12.57
CA MET A 169 -5.16 27.05 12.86
C MET A 169 -3.98 27.85 12.29
N LEU A 170 -4.12 28.46 11.11
CA LEU A 170 -3.15 29.39 10.52
C LEU A 170 -2.85 30.63 11.38
N ARG A 171 -3.70 30.95 12.39
CA ARG A 171 -3.47 32.07 13.32
C ARG A 171 -2.69 31.68 14.58
N LEU A 172 -2.50 30.38 14.86
CA LEU A 172 -2.02 29.90 16.16
C LEU A 172 -0.64 29.19 16.13
N HIS A 173 -0.04 28.95 14.96
CA HIS A 173 1.14 28.08 14.81
C HIS A 173 2.47 28.84 14.53
N GLN A 174 2.94 29.62 15.49
CA GLN A 174 4.39 29.86 15.67
C GLN A 174 4.77 29.59 17.13
N VAL A 175 5.50 28.48 17.38
CA VAL A 175 6.72 28.38 18.20
C VAL A 175 7.16 26.90 18.31
N LYS A 176 8.38 26.67 17.82
CA LYS A 176 9.34 25.57 18.03
C LYS A 176 9.09 24.18 17.43
N GLU A 177 9.83 23.94 16.36
CA GLU A 177 10.40 22.65 15.98
C GLU A 177 11.29 22.05 17.08
N SER A 178 11.09 20.77 17.36
CA SER A 178 12.10 19.70 17.54
C SER A 178 11.59 18.68 18.55
N MET A 179 11.88 17.41 18.28
CA MET A 179 11.55 16.19 19.01
C MET A 179 10.31 15.43 18.51
N PHE A 180 10.53 14.47 17.62
CA PHE A 180 9.80 13.20 17.61
C PHE A 180 10.79 12.06 17.35
N SER A 181 10.71 11.04 18.21
CA SER A 181 11.51 9.80 18.22
C SER A 181 10.82 8.69 17.40
N ASP A 182 11.63 7.76 16.91
CA ASP A 182 11.33 6.66 15.98
C ASP A 182 10.36 5.55 16.46
N GLU A 183 9.53 5.77 17.47
CA GLU A 183 8.67 4.71 18.05
C GLU A 183 7.21 5.14 18.12
N GLU A 184 6.44 4.99 17.04
CA GLU A 184 4.97 4.99 17.15
C GLU A 184 4.25 4.47 15.88
N TRP A 185 4.33 3.17 15.59
CA TRP A 185 3.44 2.50 14.63
C TRP A 185 3.07 1.09 15.09
N HIS A 186 1.97 0.97 15.84
CA HIS A 186 1.32 -0.30 16.15
C HIS A 186 -0.19 -0.20 15.94
N ASP A 187 -0.69 -0.88 14.89
CA ASP A 187 -1.61 -2.04 15.01
C ASP A 187 -2.48 -2.23 13.75
N ALA A 188 -2.12 -3.26 12.99
CA ALA A 188 -3.08 -4.08 12.26
C ALA A 188 -2.63 -5.53 12.49
N ASP A 189 -3.19 -6.16 13.52
CA ASP A 189 -2.94 -7.56 13.87
C ASP A 189 -4.12 -8.45 13.44
N ASP A 190 -3.78 -9.69 13.11
CA ASP A 190 -4.44 -10.71 12.28
C ASP A 190 -5.90 -11.13 12.56
N GLY A 191 -6.63 -10.44 13.44
CA GLY A 191 -8.02 -10.81 13.80
C GLY A 191 -9.06 -10.63 12.69
N ASP A 192 -8.80 -9.77 11.70
CA ASP A 192 -9.72 -9.48 10.60
C ASP A 192 -9.70 -10.54 9.48
N ILE A 193 -8.78 -11.52 9.52
CA ILE A 193 -8.60 -12.54 8.47
C ILE A 193 -9.70 -13.63 8.52
N GLN A 194 -10.41 -13.76 9.64
CA GLN A 194 -11.34 -14.88 9.84
C GLN A 194 -12.75 -14.63 9.25
N LEU A 195 -13.15 -13.36 9.11
CA LEU A 195 -14.43 -12.98 8.49
C LEU A 195 -14.39 -13.09 6.95
N ASP A 196 -13.21 -13.01 6.34
CA ASP A 196 -13.04 -13.09 4.88
C ASP A 196 -13.15 -14.52 4.31
N LYS A 197 -12.81 -15.56 5.09
CA LYS A 197 -12.89 -16.95 4.60
C LYS A 197 -14.31 -17.37 4.21
N GLN A 198 -15.33 -16.90 4.93
CA GLN A 198 -16.72 -17.29 4.66
C GLN A 198 -17.34 -16.56 3.44
N MET A 199 -16.79 -15.42 3.03
CA MET A 199 -17.22 -14.73 1.81
C MET A 199 -16.50 -15.26 0.56
N ILE A 200 -15.24 -15.69 0.69
CA ILE A 200 -14.43 -16.23 -0.42
C ILE A 200 -14.98 -17.57 -0.92
N ASP A 201 -15.42 -18.46 -0.02
CA ASP A 201 -15.98 -19.78 -0.38
C ASP A 201 -17.31 -19.67 -1.16
N LYS A 202 -18.04 -18.55 -1.02
CA LYS A 202 -19.28 -18.31 -1.77
C LYS A 202 -19.06 -17.82 -3.21
N PHE A 203 -17.89 -17.27 -3.53
CA PHE A 203 -17.56 -16.76 -4.87
C PHE A 203 -16.84 -17.79 -5.76
N GLN A 204 -16.42 -18.93 -5.20
CA GLN A 204 -15.73 -19.99 -5.95
C GLN A 204 -16.68 -20.98 -6.69
N GLN A 205 -18.00 -20.88 -6.50
CA GLN A 205 -18.95 -21.85 -7.08
C GLN A 205 -19.37 -21.58 -8.54
N ASP A 206 -19.04 -20.43 -9.13
CA ASP A 206 -19.44 -20.07 -10.50
C ASP A 206 -18.28 -20.06 -11.52
N PHE A 207 -17.35 -21.03 -11.42
CA PHE A 207 -16.34 -21.26 -12.45
C PHE A 207 -16.81 -22.32 -13.46
N THR A 208 -17.32 -21.88 -14.61
CA THR A 208 -17.28 -22.67 -15.85
C THR A 208 -16.15 -22.16 -16.74
N PRO A 209 -15.16 -23.00 -17.14
CA PRO A 209 -14.15 -22.59 -18.09
C PRO A 209 -14.76 -22.57 -19.50
N VAL A 210 -14.83 -21.39 -20.12
CA VAL A 210 -15.12 -21.30 -21.56
C VAL A 210 -13.83 -21.64 -22.30
N SER A 211 -13.72 -22.90 -22.71
CA SER A 211 -12.68 -23.37 -23.63
C SER A 211 -12.99 -22.86 -25.04
N LYS A 212 -12.10 -22.03 -25.61
CA LYS A 212 -12.02 -21.84 -27.05
C LYS A 212 -10.77 -22.55 -27.54
N ASN A 213 -11.00 -23.61 -28.31
CA ASN A 213 -9.99 -24.31 -29.09
C ASN A 213 -9.20 -23.32 -29.96
N MET A 214 -7.87 -23.33 -29.89
CA MET A 214 -7.02 -22.84 -30.96
C MET A 214 -5.95 -23.87 -31.29
N ASN A 215 -5.88 -24.14 -32.59
CA ASN A 215 -5.12 -25.19 -33.22
C ASN A 215 -3.61 -24.93 -33.10
N HIS A 216 -2.85 -25.99 -32.84
CA HIS A 216 -1.41 -26.03 -33.04
C HIS A 216 -1.10 -25.86 -34.53
N ALA A 217 -0.37 -24.79 -34.87
CA ALA A 217 0.46 -24.73 -36.05
C ALA A 217 1.86 -24.28 -35.63
N SER A 218 2.84 -25.15 -35.82
CA SER A 218 4.25 -24.80 -35.76
C SER A 218 4.58 -23.91 -36.95
N GLU A 219 4.83 -22.63 -36.69
CA GLU A 219 5.45 -21.73 -37.65
C GLU A 219 6.63 -20.99 -37.00
N THR A 220 7.74 -21.03 -37.72
CA THR A 220 9.06 -20.51 -37.42
C THR A 220 8.98 -19.02 -37.08
N LEU A 221 9.35 -18.65 -35.85
CA LEU A 221 9.20 -17.31 -35.29
C LEU A 221 10.09 -16.28 -35.99
N VAL A 222 9.47 -15.32 -36.67
CA VAL A 222 10.08 -14.02 -37.02
C VAL A 222 10.07 -13.17 -35.75
N VAL A 223 11.06 -13.40 -34.89
CA VAL A 223 11.28 -12.63 -33.65
C VAL A 223 11.86 -11.28 -34.06
N ASN A 224 11.06 -10.20 -34.15
CA ASN A 224 11.49 -8.79 -34.06
C ASN A 224 10.43 -7.76 -34.53
N GLU A 225 9.20 -8.13 -34.90
CA GLU A 225 8.25 -7.15 -35.48
C GLU A 225 7.39 -6.39 -34.45
N HIS A 226 7.31 -6.84 -33.19
CA HIS A 226 6.49 -6.15 -32.20
C HIS A 226 7.12 -4.80 -31.78
N PRO A 227 6.37 -3.67 -31.77
CA PRO A 227 6.91 -2.35 -31.44
C PRO A 227 7.64 -2.27 -30.10
N LEU A 228 7.22 -3.09 -29.12
CA LEU A 228 7.80 -3.12 -27.77
C LEU A 228 9.21 -3.71 -27.69
N TYR A 229 9.67 -4.54 -28.64
CA TYR A 229 10.97 -5.20 -28.49
C TYR A 229 12.15 -4.23 -28.42
N SER A 230 12.02 -3.06 -29.06
CA SER A 230 13.04 -2.01 -28.99
C SER A 230 13.18 -1.46 -27.55
N GLU A 231 12.05 -1.18 -26.90
CA GLU A 231 12.00 -0.75 -25.50
C GLU A 231 12.43 -1.86 -24.56
N ILE A 232 11.91 -3.07 -24.72
CA ILE A 232 12.25 -4.25 -23.90
C ILE A 232 13.75 -4.46 -23.89
N ARG A 233 14.41 -4.48 -25.05
CA ARG A 233 15.86 -4.65 -25.13
C ARG A 233 16.62 -3.55 -24.38
N ASN A 234 16.20 -2.30 -24.55
CA ASN A 234 16.85 -1.16 -23.93
C ASN A 234 16.69 -1.17 -22.41
N VAL A 235 15.47 -1.37 -21.91
CA VAL A 235 15.16 -1.39 -20.47
C VAL A 235 15.76 -2.63 -19.81
N THR A 236 15.71 -3.81 -20.43
CA THR A 236 16.36 -5.02 -19.90
C THR A 236 17.88 -4.82 -19.81
N SER A 237 18.53 -4.25 -20.84
CA SER A 237 19.96 -3.95 -20.81
C SER A 237 20.33 -2.96 -19.70
N GLU A 238 19.50 -1.92 -19.50
CA GLU A 238 19.63 -0.97 -18.40
C GLU A 238 19.52 -1.68 -17.03
N GLN A 239 18.49 -2.52 -16.85
CA GLN A 239 18.26 -3.24 -15.59
C GLN A 239 19.33 -4.29 -15.29
N ILE A 240 19.91 -4.96 -16.30
CA ILE A 240 21.06 -5.85 -16.10
C ILE A 240 22.24 -5.08 -15.49
N ARG A 241 22.53 -3.88 -16.01
CA ARG A 241 23.61 -3.03 -15.50
C ARG A 241 23.34 -2.61 -14.06
N TYR A 242 22.13 -2.19 -13.73
CA TYR A 242 21.76 -1.82 -12.35
C TYR A 242 21.78 -3.01 -11.38
N ALA A 243 21.31 -4.19 -11.80
CA ALA A 243 21.32 -5.40 -11.00
C ALA A 243 22.76 -5.83 -10.64
N LYS A 244 23.71 -5.71 -11.59
CA LYS A 244 25.13 -6.05 -11.39
C LYS A 244 25.98 -4.95 -10.75
N ALA A 245 25.53 -3.70 -10.79
CA ALA A 245 26.27 -2.60 -10.20
C ALA A 245 26.55 -2.83 -8.70
N GLY A 246 27.67 -2.32 -8.20
CA GLY A 246 27.94 -2.36 -6.76
C GLY A 246 26.91 -1.59 -5.93
N VAL A 247 27.05 -1.69 -4.62
CA VAL A 247 26.33 -0.87 -3.66
C VAL A 247 27.37 0.07 -3.03
N ASP A 248 27.48 1.28 -3.55
CA ASP A 248 28.50 2.24 -3.14
C ASP A 248 28.19 2.82 -1.75
N GLU A 249 29.23 2.96 -0.92
CA GLU A 249 29.13 3.59 0.40
C GLU A 249 28.63 5.04 0.27
N GLY A 250 27.65 5.41 1.10
CA GLY A 250 27.03 6.75 1.12
C GLY A 250 25.97 6.99 0.05
N THR A 251 25.85 6.14 -0.97
CA THR A 251 24.78 6.23 -1.99
C THR A 251 23.59 5.35 -1.64
N TRP A 252 23.84 4.19 -1.04
CA TRP A 252 22.83 3.21 -0.69
C TRP A 252 22.75 3.02 0.83
N GLU A 253 21.53 2.99 1.36
CA GLU A 253 21.23 2.72 2.76
C GLU A 253 20.77 1.26 2.92
N LEU A 254 21.52 0.46 3.69
CA LEU A 254 21.09 -0.87 4.11
C LEU A 254 19.96 -0.73 5.14
N PHE A 255 18.76 -1.20 4.81
CA PHE A 255 17.59 -1.07 5.70
C PHE A 255 17.06 -2.42 6.22
N CYS A 256 17.48 -3.53 5.63
CA CYS A 256 17.13 -4.87 6.07
C CYS A 256 18.27 -5.86 5.78
N GLN A 257 18.59 -6.69 6.78
CA GLN A 257 19.48 -7.82 6.64
C GLN A 257 18.89 -9.01 7.39
N ASP A 258 18.70 -10.13 6.69
CA ASP A 258 18.14 -11.37 7.22
C ASP A 258 18.88 -12.55 6.60
N GLY A 259 19.75 -13.19 7.39
CA GLY A 259 20.67 -14.22 6.89
C GLY A 259 21.52 -13.73 5.71
N ALA A 260 21.38 -14.40 4.56
CA ALA A 260 22.06 -14.04 3.32
C ALA A 260 21.36 -12.93 2.52
N MET A 261 20.15 -12.52 2.91
CA MET A 261 19.42 -11.41 2.26
C MET A 261 19.91 -10.07 2.81
N LYS A 262 20.26 -9.15 1.91
CA LYS A 262 20.55 -7.74 2.21
C LYS A 262 19.73 -6.86 1.29
N MET A 263 19.00 -5.90 1.84
CA MET A 263 18.23 -4.93 1.08
C MET A 263 18.70 -3.51 1.33
N TYR A 264 18.85 -2.79 0.23
CA TYR A 264 19.34 -1.44 0.14
C TYR A 264 18.30 -0.56 -0.53
N LYS A 265 18.22 0.70 -0.10
CA LYS A 265 17.44 1.74 -0.75
C LYS A 265 18.31 2.96 -1.00
N ARG A 266 17.90 3.82 -1.92
CA ARG A 266 18.41 5.19 -2.01
C ARG A 266 17.22 6.12 -2.08
N GLU A 267 17.31 7.29 -1.44
CA GLU A 267 16.26 8.29 -1.57
C GLU A 267 16.38 9.01 -2.90
N MET A 268 15.26 9.09 -3.63
CA MET A 268 15.19 9.83 -4.89
C MET A 268 13.80 10.44 -5.01
N GLU A 269 13.77 11.69 -5.43
CA GLU A 269 12.55 12.42 -5.76
C GLU A 269 12.44 12.48 -7.28
N SER A 270 11.25 12.18 -7.82
CA SER A 270 10.97 12.36 -9.24
C SER A 270 10.67 13.82 -9.58
N ASP A 271 10.65 14.12 -10.87
CA ASP A 271 10.39 15.47 -11.40
C ASP A 271 9.01 16.03 -10.97
N ASP A 272 8.06 15.17 -10.60
CA ASP A 272 6.73 15.52 -10.10
C ASP A 272 6.66 15.68 -8.56
N GLY A 273 7.78 15.57 -7.86
CA GLY A 273 7.88 15.69 -6.40
C GLY A 273 7.48 14.43 -5.62
N CYS A 274 7.22 13.30 -6.30
CA CYS A 274 6.98 12.02 -5.64
C CYS A 274 8.30 11.36 -5.20
N MET A 275 8.28 10.66 -4.06
CA MET A 275 9.43 9.84 -3.66
C MET A 275 9.40 8.50 -4.41
N ILE A 276 10.45 8.24 -5.19
CA ILE A 276 10.70 6.96 -5.89
C ILE A 276 12.00 6.41 -5.34
N ASP A 277 11.97 5.87 -4.13
CA ASP A 277 13.18 5.31 -3.53
C ASP A 277 13.58 4.03 -4.29
N PRO A 278 14.66 4.00 -5.10
CA PRO A 278 15.07 2.80 -5.81
C PRO A 278 15.58 1.78 -4.80
N LEU A 279 15.21 0.53 -5.00
CA LEU A 279 15.51 -0.58 -4.12
C LEU A 279 16.41 -1.58 -4.82
N LYS A 280 17.32 -2.17 -4.05
CA LYS A 280 18.18 -3.25 -4.47
C LYS A 280 18.30 -4.28 -3.36
N SER A 281 18.10 -5.55 -3.70
CA SER A 281 18.31 -6.67 -2.81
C SER A 281 19.33 -7.64 -3.40
N ILE A 282 20.21 -8.13 -2.55
CA ILE A 282 21.15 -9.21 -2.84
C ILE A 282 20.78 -10.36 -1.91
N HIS A 283 20.49 -11.53 -2.47
CA HIS A 283 20.04 -12.69 -1.71
C HIS A 283 20.67 -13.97 -2.28
N SER A 284 20.75 -15.02 -1.46
CA SER A 284 21.23 -16.33 -1.86
C SER A 284 20.35 -17.40 -1.22
N VAL A 285 19.93 -18.39 -2.00
CA VAL A 285 19.08 -19.50 -1.55
C VAL A 285 19.72 -20.83 -1.98
N GLU A 286 19.79 -21.78 -1.07
CA GLU A 286 20.38 -23.10 -1.28
C GLU A 286 19.44 -24.01 -2.08
N GLY A 287 19.97 -24.92 -2.90
CA GLY A 287 19.16 -26.02 -3.46
C GLY A 287 18.27 -25.69 -4.65
N ILE A 288 18.33 -24.46 -5.15
CA ILE A 288 17.51 -23.94 -6.25
C ILE A 288 18.43 -23.40 -7.34
N SER A 289 18.11 -23.63 -8.61
CA SER A 289 18.81 -23.01 -9.75
C SER A 289 18.23 -21.63 -10.11
N ALA A 290 18.98 -20.83 -10.86
CA ALA A 290 18.49 -19.57 -11.41
C ALA A 290 17.26 -19.76 -12.30
N LYS A 291 17.30 -20.76 -13.19
CA LYS A 291 16.20 -21.10 -14.08
C LYS A 291 14.91 -21.49 -13.34
N GLU A 292 15.02 -22.30 -12.29
CA GLU A 292 13.88 -22.66 -11.43
C GLU A 292 13.26 -21.45 -10.74
N TYR A 293 14.13 -20.62 -10.13
CA TYR A 293 13.71 -19.44 -9.37
C TYR A 293 13.05 -18.41 -10.27
N ILE A 294 13.68 -18.08 -11.40
CA ILE A 294 13.21 -17.05 -12.32
C ILE A 294 11.92 -17.47 -13.05
N THR A 295 11.79 -18.76 -13.38
CA THR A 295 10.57 -19.31 -13.99
C THR A 295 9.38 -19.15 -13.05
N CYS A 296 9.59 -19.35 -11.74
CA CYS A 296 8.54 -19.14 -10.75
C CYS A 296 8.11 -17.68 -10.63
N PHE A 297 9.02 -16.74 -10.90
CA PHE A 297 8.77 -15.31 -10.84
C PHE A 297 8.04 -14.81 -12.10
N PHE A 298 8.42 -15.32 -13.28
CA PHE A 298 7.85 -14.96 -14.57
C PHE A 298 6.42 -15.46 -14.77
N LYS A 299 6.16 -16.72 -14.40
CA LYS A 299 4.90 -17.38 -14.72
C LYS A 299 3.72 -16.76 -14.00
N ALA A 300 2.86 -16.08 -14.77
CA ALA A 300 1.65 -15.42 -14.26
C ALA A 300 0.71 -16.36 -13.49
N GLU A 301 0.62 -17.62 -13.92
CA GLU A 301 -0.17 -18.69 -13.27
C GLU A 301 0.25 -18.96 -11.82
N PHE A 302 1.52 -18.71 -11.46
CA PHE A 302 2.05 -18.94 -10.12
C PHE A 302 1.91 -17.71 -9.21
N LYS A 303 1.67 -16.51 -9.77
CA LYS A 303 1.61 -15.25 -9.02
C LYS A 303 0.63 -15.30 -7.83
N PRO A 304 -0.61 -15.83 -7.97
CA PRO A 304 -1.57 -15.84 -6.86
C PRO A 304 -1.18 -16.74 -5.68
N GLU A 305 -0.28 -17.70 -5.88
CA GLU A 305 0.15 -18.64 -4.82
C GLU A 305 1.06 -17.94 -3.79
N TRP A 306 1.84 -16.95 -4.23
CA TRP A 306 2.87 -16.32 -3.40
C TRP A 306 2.69 -14.81 -3.18
N ASP A 307 1.97 -14.10 -4.05
CA ASP A 307 1.76 -12.66 -3.92
C ASP A 307 0.52 -12.35 -3.08
N ASP A 308 0.74 -11.90 -1.85
CA ASP A 308 -0.34 -11.51 -0.94
C ASP A 308 -0.81 -10.08 -1.13
N THR A 309 -0.19 -9.29 -1.99
CA THR A 309 -0.63 -7.95 -2.36
C THR A 309 -1.58 -7.97 -3.57
N LEU A 310 -1.63 -9.07 -4.30
CA LEU A 310 -2.48 -9.25 -5.49
C LEU A 310 -3.96 -9.43 -5.13
N VAL A 311 -4.83 -8.68 -5.79
CA VAL A 311 -6.30 -8.86 -5.77
C VAL A 311 -6.77 -9.55 -7.05
N LYS A 312 -6.28 -9.09 -8.20
CA LYS A 312 -6.64 -9.64 -9.52
C LYS A 312 -5.46 -9.54 -10.47
N LEU A 313 -5.24 -10.59 -11.27
CA LEU A 313 -4.25 -10.59 -12.36
C LEU A 313 -4.97 -10.90 -13.67
N ASN A 314 -4.60 -10.19 -14.73
CA ASN A 314 -5.02 -10.48 -16.09
C ASN A 314 -3.81 -10.43 -17.03
N VAL A 315 -3.57 -11.51 -17.79
CA VAL A 315 -2.63 -11.48 -18.91
C VAL A 315 -3.38 -10.82 -20.07
N VAL A 316 -3.00 -9.59 -20.38
CA VAL A 316 -3.62 -8.75 -21.42
C VAL A 316 -3.21 -9.25 -22.80
N GLU A 317 -1.93 -9.58 -22.95
CA GLU A 317 -1.35 -10.01 -24.23
C GLU A 317 -0.18 -10.97 -23.97
N THR A 318 -0.02 -11.96 -24.85
CA THR A 318 1.16 -12.82 -24.91
C THR A 318 1.85 -12.54 -26.24
N LEU A 319 2.98 -11.84 -26.21
CA LEU A 319 3.75 -11.51 -27.41
C LEU A 319 4.46 -12.75 -27.92
N ASP A 320 5.09 -13.49 -27.00
CA ASP A 320 5.79 -14.73 -27.25
C ASP A 320 5.86 -15.54 -25.92
N PRO A 321 6.43 -16.77 -25.90
CA PRO A 321 6.50 -17.58 -24.68
C PRO A 321 7.29 -16.98 -23.53
N THR A 322 8.13 -15.96 -23.77
CA THR A 322 8.96 -15.29 -22.77
C THR A 322 8.56 -13.84 -22.52
N THR A 323 7.51 -13.34 -23.17
CA THR A 323 7.10 -11.94 -23.09
C THR A 323 5.58 -11.79 -22.98
N LEU A 324 5.12 -11.25 -21.85
CA LEU A 324 3.71 -11.05 -21.52
C LEU A 324 3.41 -9.57 -21.24
N VAL A 325 2.19 -9.12 -21.50
CA VAL A 325 1.63 -7.89 -20.95
C VAL A 325 0.65 -8.25 -19.86
N ILE A 326 0.85 -7.74 -18.65
CA ILE A 326 0.11 -8.12 -17.44
C ILE A 326 -0.51 -6.88 -16.80
N HIS A 327 -1.79 -6.97 -16.50
CA HIS A 327 -2.51 -6.04 -15.62
C HIS A 327 -2.71 -6.67 -14.24
N GLN A 328 -2.46 -5.91 -13.18
CA GLN A 328 -2.65 -6.35 -11.79
C GLN A 328 -3.38 -5.28 -10.98
N LEU A 329 -4.38 -5.71 -10.21
CA LEU A 329 -5.02 -4.92 -9.18
C LEU A 329 -4.40 -5.29 -7.82
N HIS A 330 -3.96 -4.29 -7.06
CA HIS A 330 -3.30 -4.47 -5.78
C HIS A 330 -4.26 -4.23 -4.61
N LYS A 331 -3.95 -4.81 -3.45
CA LYS A 331 -4.65 -4.53 -2.19
C LYS A 331 -4.53 -3.05 -1.86
N LYS A 332 -5.61 -2.48 -1.34
CA LYS A 332 -5.66 -1.06 -0.99
C LYS A 332 -4.86 -0.79 0.28
N VAL A 333 -3.87 0.09 0.18
CA VAL A 333 -3.14 0.64 1.34
C VAL A 333 -3.84 1.93 1.77
N TRP A 334 -4.62 1.85 2.84
CA TRP A 334 -5.33 3.02 3.41
C TRP A 334 -4.32 4.01 4.03
N PRO A 335 -4.52 5.34 3.91
CA PRO A 335 -5.69 6.07 3.40
C PRO A 335 -5.73 6.26 1.88
N ALA A 336 -4.74 5.76 1.17
CA ALA A 336 -4.52 6.16 -0.20
C ALA A 336 -5.39 5.35 -1.19
N ALA A 337 -5.51 5.85 -2.43
CA ALA A 337 -6.30 5.22 -3.49
C ALA A 337 -5.90 3.76 -3.75
N GLN A 338 -6.78 2.96 -4.34
CA GLN A 338 -6.38 1.61 -4.74
C GLN A 338 -5.41 1.70 -5.94
N ARG A 339 -4.38 0.85 -5.95
CA ARG A 339 -3.37 0.84 -7.02
C ARG A 339 -3.58 -0.32 -7.96
N GLU A 340 -3.26 -0.08 -9.22
CA GLU A 340 -3.13 -1.11 -10.24
C GLU A 340 -1.86 -0.86 -11.06
N SER A 341 -1.34 -1.92 -11.67
CA SER A 341 -0.18 -1.84 -12.56
C SER A 341 -0.50 -2.47 -13.90
N LEU A 342 0.01 -1.88 -14.97
CA LEU A 342 0.03 -2.45 -16.31
C LEU A 342 1.47 -2.41 -16.80
N PHE A 343 2.02 -3.56 -17.15
CA PHE A 343 3.42 -3.69 -17.51
C PHE A 343 3.64 -4.84 -18.48
N TRP A 344 4.69 -4.75 -19.28
CA TRP A 344 5.25 -5.91 -19.95
C TRP A 344 6.21 -6.64 -19.00
N SER A 345 6.27 -7.96 -19.08
CA SER A 345 7.17 -8.85 -18.34
C SER A 345 7.94 -9.70 -19.34
N HIS A 346 9.26 -9.63 -19.32
CA HIS A 346 10.14 -10.29 -20.28
C HIS A 346 11.16 -11.18 -19.55
N LEU A 347 11.20 -12.46 -19.89
CA LEU A 347 12.16 -13.46 -19.44
C LEU A 347 13.26 -13.63 -20.50
N GLU A 348 14.52 -13.56 -20.08
CA GLU A 348 15.68 -13.72 -20.95
C GLU A 348 16.79 -14.53 -20.26
N GLU A 349 17.41 -15.45 -21.00
CA GLU A 349 18.66 -16.07 -20.59
C GLU A 349 19.82 -15.16 -21.01
N ILE A 350 20.68 -14.81 -20.06
CA ILE A 350 21.79 -13.87 -20.22
C ILE A 350 23.12 -14.48 -19.75
N SER A 351 23.27 -15.79 -19.97
CA SER A 351 24.44 -16.58 -19.58
C SER A 351 25.74 -16.07 -20.21
N ASP A 352 25.68 -15.34 -21.32
CA ASP A 352 26.81 -14.64 -21.95
C ASP A 352 27.32 -13.44 -21.12
N GLN A 353 26.48 -12.89 -20.24
CA GLN A 353 26.81 -11.77 -19.37
C GLN A 353 26.94 -12.18 -17.89
N LYS A 354 26.94 -13.47 -17.57
CA LYS A 354 27.02 -13.95 -16.18
C LYS A 354 28.32 -13.54 -15.47
N GLU A 355 28.30 -13.56 -14.14
CA GLU A 355 29.52 -13.41 -13.34
C GLU A 355 30.43 -14.63 -13.55
N GLU A 356 31.74 -14.46 -13.40
CA GLU A 356 32.73 -15.49 -13.71
C GLU A 356 32.50 -16.79 -12.90
N ASP A 357 32.04 -16.65 -11.66
CA ASP A 357 31.78 -17.76 -10.75
C ASP A 357 30.39 -18.40 -10.90
N ALA A 358 29.51 -17.82 -11.72
CA ALA A 358 28.18 -18.34 -12.00
C ALA A 358 28.20 -19.43 -13.09
N PHE A 359 27.29 -20.39 -13.00
CA PHE A 359 27.07 -21.41 -14.02
C PHE A 359 26.27 -20.86 -15.19
N ASP A 360 25.12 -20.24 -14.89
CA ASP A 360 24.19 -19.61 -15.82
C ASP A 360 23.76 -18.23 -15.29
N ALA A 361 22.99 -17.48 -16.10
CA ALA A 361 22.32 -16.28 -15.64
C ALA A 361 20.99 -16.05 -16.37
N TRP A 362 19.97 -15.67 -15.62
CA TRP A 362 18.63 -15.39 -16.14
C TRP A 362 18.11 -14.07 -15.57
N ILE A 363 17.24 -13.41 -16.33
CA ILE A 363 16.57 -12.19 -15.87
C ILE A 363 15.10 -12.18 -16.25
N VAL A 364 14.27 -11.65 -15.35
CA VAL A 364 12.93 -11.17 -15.67
C VAL A 364 12.91 -9.67 -15.45
N CYS A 365 12.54 -8.93 -16.50
CA CYS A 365 12.38 -7.50 -16.47
C CYS A 365 10.90 -7.14 -16.63
N ASN A 366 10.40 -6.28 -15.75
CA ASN A 366 9.03 -5.77 -15.76
C ASN A 366 9.08 -4.24 -15.87
N HIS A 367 8.37 -3.67 -16.83
CA HIS A 367 8.29 -2.21 -17.00
C HIS A 367 6.88 -1.78 -17.35
N ASN A 368 6.41 -0.70 -16.73
CA ASN A 368 5.08 -0.19 -17.01
C ASN A 368 4.92 0.21 -18.48
N ILE A 369 3.69 0.06 -18.95
CA ILE A 369 3.28 0.46 -20.30
C ILE A 369 1.92 1.15 -20.22
N ASP A 370 1.72 2.14 -21.07
CA ASP A 370 0.43 2.79 -21.27
C ASP A 370 -0.27 2.21 -22.49
N ARG A 371 -1.56 1.90 -22.31
CA ARG A 371 -2.41 1.29 -23.34
C ARG A 371 -3.83 1.81 -23.22
N ASP A 372 -4.30 2.49 -24.25
CA ASP A 372 -5.65 3.05 -24.30
C ASP A 372 -6.74 1.98 -24.24
N ASP A 373 -6.45 0.76 -24.72
CA ASP A 373 -7.35 -0.40 -24.68
C ASP A 373 -7.45 -1.05 -23.29
N VAL A 374 -6.63 -0.64 -22.32
CA VAL A 374 -6.64 -1.15 -20.94
C VAL A 374 -6.83 0.00 -19.94
N PRO A 375 -8.07 0.53 -19.82
CA PRO A 375 -8.37 1.63 -18.91
C PRO A 375 -8.25 1.20 -17.43
N LEU A 376 -8.35 2.18 -16.52
CA LEU A 376 -8.37 1.92 -15.09
C LEU A 376 -9.53 0.98 -14.71
N THR A 377 -9.29 0.05 -13.78
CA THR A 377 -10.33 -0.88 -13.30
C THR A 377 -11.53 -0.14 -12.72
N ASN A 378 -11.30 1.00 -12.08
CA ASN A 378 -12.33 1.92 -11.64
C ASN A 378 -11.77 3.37 -11.66
N SER A 379 -12.67 4.36 -11.68
CA SER A 379 -12.29 5.79 -11.75
C SER A 379 -11.50 6.31 -10.54
N SER A 380 -11.49 5.56 -9.43
CA SER A 380 -10.74 5.91 -8.22
C SER A 380 -9.39 5.18 -8.09
N CYS A 381 -9.06 4.28 -9.03
CA CYS A 381 -7.79 3.58 -9.07
C CYS A 381 -6.69 4.51 -9.59
N VAL A 382 -5.47 4.24 -9.15
CA VAL A 382 -4.26 4.92 -9.63
C VAL A 382 -3.35 3.89 -10.27
N ARG A 383 -2.89 4.18 -11.51
CA ARG A 383 -1.92 3.35 -12.22
C ARG A 383 -0.52 3.66 -11.68
N VAL A 384 0.17 2.65 -11.16
CA VAL A 384 1.56 2.80 -10.71
C VAL A 384 2.52 2.69 -11.90
N GLY A 385 3.57 3.48 -11.87
CA GLY A 385 4.75 3.26 -12.71
C GLY A 385 5.65 2.25 -12.04
N LEU A 386 6.26 1.35 -12.80
CA LEU A 386 7.18 0.36 -12.26
C LEU A 386 8.28 0.05 -13.25
N LYS A 387 9.50 -0.08 -12.72
CA LYS A 387 10.67 -0.66 -13.39
C LYS A 387 11.29 -1.63 -12.40
N ILE A 388 11.13 -2.93 -12.64
CA ILE A 388 11.54 -3.99 -11.72
C ILE A 388 12.32 -5.03 -12.51
N ALA A 389 13.41 -5.54 -11.95
CA ALA A 389 14.08 -6.70 -12.49
C ALA A 389 14.54 -7.67 -11.40
N MET A 390 14.45 -8.95 -11.73
CA MET A 390 15.03 -10.03 -10.94
C MET A 390 16.05 -10.74 -11.81
N LEU A 391 17.33 -10.67 -11.43
CA LEU A 391 18.42 -11.40 -12.06
C LEU A 391 18.84 -12.53 -11.14
N CYS A 392 18.96 -13.73 -11.68
CA CYS A 392 19.35 -14.93 -10.94
C CYS A 392 20.56 -15.60 -11.60
N GLN A 393 21.45 -16.14 -10.78
CA GLN A 393 22.65 -16.86 -11.20
C GLN A 393 22.78 -18.14 -10.38
N THR A 394 22.93 -19.29 -11.04
CA THR A 394 23.22 -20.54 -10.32
C THR A 394 24.70 -20.56 -9.98
N ILE A 395 25.02 -20.80 -8.72
CA ILE A 395 26.38 -20.97 -8.23
C ILE A 395 26.60 -22.45 -7.91
N ILE A 396 27.58 -23.07 -8.57
CA ILE A 396 28.04 -24.41 -8.21
C ILE A 396 29.02 -24.30 -7.05
N LYS A 397 28.72 -24.99 -5.95
CA LYS A 397 29.53 -24.94 -4.74
C LYS A 397 30.95 -25.48 -4.99
N PRO A 398 31.97 -24.98 -4.27
CA PRO A 398 33.37 -25.37 -4.50
C PRO A 398 33.62 -26.88 -4.47
N ASN A 399 32.94 -27.62 -3.58
CA ASN A 399 33.04 -29.08 -3.44
C ASN A 399 32.42 -29.86 -4.61
N ALA A 400 31.63 -29.22 -5.46
CA ALA A 400 30.92 -29.82 -6.57
C ALA A 400 31.45 -29.41 -7.95
N LYS A 401 32.44 -28.51 -8.02
CA LYS A 401 33.01 -28.02 -9.30
C LYS A 401 33.63 -29.12 -10.18
N SER A 402 33.97 -30.28 -9.60
CA SER A 402 34.49 -31.45 -10.33
C SER A 402 33.40 -32.39 -10.85
N LYS A 403 32.14 -32.21 -10.42
CA LYS A 403 31.01 -33.03 -10.87
C LYS A 403 30.60 -32.62 -12.29
N THR A 404 30.18 -33.58 -13.10
CA THR A 404 29.52 -33.28 -14.36
C THR A 404 28.11 -32.74 -14.12
N HIS A 405 27.53 -32.08 -15.12
CA HIS A 405 26.18 -31.51 -15.04
C HIS A 405 25.14 -32.52 -14.51
N ASP A 406 25.13 -33.74 -15.05
CA ASP A 406 24.17 -34.79 -14.67
C ASP A 406 24.42 -35.38 -13.26
N GLN A 407 25.54 -35.05 -12.63
CA GLN A 407 25.89 -35.47 -11.26
C GLN A 407 25.56 -34.42 -10.21
N LEU A 408 25.20 -33.19 -10.63
CA LEU A 408 24.84 -32.12 -9.71
C LEU A 408 23.51 -32.43 -9.03
N THR A 409 23.49 -32.21 -7.72
CA THR A 409 22.29 -32.33 -6.88
C THR A 409 21.92 -30.97 -6.31
N ARG A 410 20.72 -30.84 -5.74
CA ARG A 410 20.32 -29.60 -5.04
C ARG A 410 21.33 -29.19 -3.95
N ASN A 411 21.95 -30.14 -3.25
CA ASN A 411 22.95 -29.83 -2.23
C ASN A 411 24.24 -29.20 -2.79
N ASP A 412 24.48 -29.31 -4.09
CA ASP A 412 25.69 -28.85 -4.77
C ASP A 412 25.58 -27.43 -5.32
N ILE A 413 24.40 -26.82 -5.24
CA ILE A 413 24.12 -25.52 -5.85
C ILE A 413 23.42 -24.55 -4.89
N SER A 414 23.50 -23.28 -5.23
CA SER A 414 22.70 -22.20 -4.66
C SER A 414 22.38 -21.19 -5.75
N VAL A 415 21.25 -20.48 -5.66
CA VAL A 415 20.94 -19.36 -6.54
C VAL A 415 21.34 -18.04 -5.86
N ARG A 416 22.11 -17.22 -6.57
CA ARG A 416 22.37 -15.80 -6.25
C ARG A 416 21.31 -14.95 -6.93
N ILE A 417 20.65 -14.08 -6.18
CA ILE A 417 19.50 -13.30 -6.64
C ILE A 417 19.82 -11.81 -6.45
N PHE A 418 19.64 -11.04 -7.52
CA PHE A 418 19.64 -9.59 -7.51
C PHE A 418 18.23 -9.12 -7.86
N TYR A 419 17.57 -8.45 -6.93
CA TYR A 419 16.25 -7.86 -7.17
C TYR A 419 16.37 -6.35 -7.11
N VAL A 420 15.99 -5.66 -8.19
CA VAL A 420 15.96 -4.19 -8.26
C VAL A 420 14.55 -3.72 -8.57
N ALA A 421 14.12 -2.65 -7.91
CA ALA A 421 12.78 -2.12 -8.07
C ALA A 421 12.75 -0.60 -7.91
N SER A 422 12.13 0.08 -8.87
CA SER A 422 11.75 1.49 -8.79
C SER A 422 10.27 1.58 -9.09
N VAL A 423 9.48 2.04 -8.12
CA VAL A 423 8.02 2.10 -8.23
C VAL A 423 7.54 3.54 -8.03
N HIS A 424 6.92 4.10 -9.06
CA HIS A 424 6.24 5.37 -9.02
C HIS A 424 4.81 5.15 -8.49
N PRO A 425 4.37 5.84 -7.42
CA PRO A 425 3.04 5.61 -6.83
C PRO A 425 1.86 6.04 -7.71
N GLY A 426 2.14 6.74 -8.82
CA GLY A 426 1.18 7.20 -9.84
C GLY A 426 0.40 8.45 -9.45
N GLY A 427 0.72 9.04 -8.30
CA GLY A 427 0.05 10.20 -7.74
C GLY A 427 0.40 10.36 -6.26
N TRP A 428 -0.22 11.34 -5.60
CA TRP A 428 0.13 11.70 -4.23
C TRP A 428 0.03 10.50 -3.26
N LEU A 429 1.11 10.27 -2.53
CA LEU A 429 1.19 9.30 -1.44
C LEU A 429 2.16 9.83 -0.38
N PRO A 430 1.81 9.81 0.93
CA PRO A 430 2.71 10.26 1.97
C PRO A 430 3.98 9.43 1.97
N SER A 431 5.14 10.07 1.78
CA SER A 431 6.44 9.41 1.69
C SER A 431 6.74 8.56 2.93
N ALA A 432 6.46 9.08 4.13
CA ALA A 432 6.66 8.33 5.39
C ALA A 432 5.84 7.02 5.43
N ALA A 433 4.59 7.04 5.00
CA ALA A 433 3.74 5.85 4.97
C ALA A 433 4.20 4.85 3.90
N LEU A 434 4.55 5.34 2.70
CA LEU A 434 5.13 4.51 1.65
C LEU A 434 6.40 3.80 2.12
N ARG A 435 7.28 4.54 2.80
CA ARG A 435 8.55 4.04 3.34
C ARG A 435 8.36 2.93 4.36
N GLN A 436 7.37 3.02 5.23
CA GLN A 436 7.08 1.97 6.19
C GLN A 436 6.49 0.73 5.54
N VAL A 437 5.54 0.91 4.63
CA VAL A 437 4.90 -0.20 3.92
C VAL A 437 5.95 -0.97 3.15
N TYR A 438 6.78 -0.30 2.35
CA TYR A 438 7.76 -1.01 1.54
C TYR A 438 8.89 -1.63 2.39
N LYS A 439 9.32 -0.97 3.49
CA LYS A 439 10.32 -1.51 4.41
C LYS A 439 9.86 -2.83 5.05
N LYS A 440 8.55 -3.03 5.19
CA LYS A 440 7.94 -4.27 5.69
C LYS A 440 7.64 -5.28 4.57
N GLU A 441 7.01 -4.84 3.48
CA GLU A 441 6.48 -5.73 2.45
C GLU A 441 7.56 -6.31 1.54
N TYR A 442 8.64 -5.58 1.19
CA TYR A 442 9.70 -6.13 0.33
C TYR A 442 10.47 -7.30 0.96
N PRO A 443 10.98 -7.21 2.22
CA PRO A 443 11.61 -8.36 2.87
C PRO A 443 10.64 -9.54 3.03
N LYS A 444 9.37 -9.26 3.32
CA LYS A 444 8.32 -10.28 3.42
C LYS A 444 8.06 -10.96 2.08
N PHE A 445 7.99 -10.21 0.98
CA PHE A 445 7.87 -10.71 -0.38
C PHE A 445 9.02 -11.66 -0.72
N LEU A 446 10.28 -11.22 -0.60
CA LEU A 446 11.41 -12.07 -1.01
C LEU A 446 11.47 -13.36 -0.17
N ARG A 447 11.27 -13.28 1.15
CA ARG A 447 11.24 -14.48 2.01
C ARG A 447 10.13 -15.45 1.60
N ARG A 448 8.91 -14.94 1.44
CA ARG A 448 7.75 -15.76 1.05
C ARG A 448 7.95 -16.38 -0.33
N PHE A 449 8.49 -15.60 -1.27
CA PHE A 449 8.75 -16.07 -2.62
C PHE A 449 9.84 -17.13 -2.64
N SER A 450 10.97 -16.93 -1.95
CA SER A 450 12.03 -17.94 -1.88
C SER A 450 11.53 -19.26 -1.26
N ALA A 451 10.77 -19.19 -0.16
CA ALA A 451 10.17 -20.37 0.46
C ALA A 451 9.16 -21.08 -0.46
N TYR A 452 8.38 -20.31 -1.22
CA TYR A 452 7.46 -20.84 -2.23
C TYR A 452 8.21 -21.60 -3.34
N VAL A 453 9.30 -21.02 -3.88
CA VAL A 453 10.10 -21.69 -4.91
C VAL A 453 10.69 -22.97 -4.38
N GLU A 454 11.29 -22.94 -3.18
CA GLU A 454 11.85 -24.12 -2.52
C GLU A 454 10.80 -25.25 -2.41
N ASP A 455 9.61 -24.93 -1.92
CA ASP A 455 8.51 -25.89 -1.80
C ASP A 455 8.08 -26.47 -3.15
N LYS A 456 8.04 -25.63 -4.20
CA LYS A 456 7.65 -26.02 -5.56
C LYS A 456 8.66 -26.98 -6.20
N VAL A 457 9.96 -26.83 -5.91
CA VAL A 457 11.04 -27.54 -6.61
C VAL A 457 11.67 -28.68 -5.81
N LYS A 458 11.57 -28.69 -4.47
CA LYS A 458 12.26 -29.68 -3.60
C LYS A 458 12.04 -31.15 -4.00
N SER A 459 10.89 -31.49 -4.58
CA SER A 459 10.54 -32.85 -5.00
C SER A 459 10.70 -33.11 -6.50
N ARG A 460 11.17 -32.12 -7.27
CA ARG A 460 11.39 -32.21 -8.71
C ARG A 460 12.86 -32.48 -9.01
N PRO A 461 13.18 -33.14 -10.13
CA PRO A 461 14.55 -33.17 -10.65
C PRO A 461 15.11 -31.75 -10.75
N LEU A 462 16.40 -31.60 -10.49
CA LEU A 462 17.08 -30.32 -10.64
C LEU A 462 17.06 -29.91 -12.12
N ASP A 463 16.53 -28.71 -12.39
CA ASP A 463 16.55 -28.10 -13.72
C ASP A 463 17.61 -26.99 -13.76
N LEU A 464 18.59 -27.11 -14.65
CA LEU A 464 19.72 -26.18 -14.81
C LEU A 464 19.64 -25.46 -16.17
#